data_AF-A0A3D2CRP5-F1
#
_entry.id   AF-A0A3D2CRP5-F1
#
_cell.length_a   1.000
_cell.length_b   1.000
_cell.length_c   1.000
_cell.angle_alpha   90.00
_cell.angle_beta   90.00
_cell.angle_gamma   90.00
#
_symmetry.space_group_name_H-M   'P 1'
#
loop_
_entity.id
_entity.type
_entity.pdbx_description
1 polymer ?
#
loop_
_entity_poly.entity_id
_entity_poly.type
_entity_poly.pdbx_seq_one_letter_code
_entity_poly.pdbx_strand_id
1 'polypeptide(L)'
;MRTPLLVIFLLLFHFSSFGAVILQYHHVSDTSPKSTSITPKQFAVHLKYLQENSFNVVPLSQIINNIKNQQPLKDKTVAITFDDAYIDVLTQAKPLLDEYNYPFTIYVNPSIINRNDSKKDSHYLSWAQLKALGDEGVIIANHGFEHDSLTRIIDNLSQQQWLEHQTTLLLKAETIIKEKTGQSWHYLAYPYGEYNPEIQSWVKENSFIGFSQQSGAVGLSSDLTSISRFPVSMPYDKISALRDKLNSLPFNITLQGEQAKTIFEFKKAKSITFNIETDDFYKSGLHCYISGLGKQKIDWQGDRRFTIYFSSDLPIGRVRCNCTAASISKPGRYYWYSKPWFILKESGDWYHL
;
A
#
# COMPACT_ATOMS: atom_id res chain seq x y z
N MET A 1 -3.00 -31.00 -59.14
CA MET A 1 -3.05 -29.68 -58.47
C MET A 1 -2.82 -29.91 -56.98
N ARG A 2 -1.68 -29.46 -56.44
CA ARG A 2 -1.35 -29.56 -55.01
C ARG A 2 -1.77 -28.26 -54.34
N THR A 3 -2.72 -28.32 -53.43
CA THR A 3 -3.03 -27.24 -52.48
C THR A 3 -2.01 -27.28 -51.33
N PRO A 4 -1.38 -26.17 -50.94
CA PRO A 4 -0.61 -26.12 -49.70
C PRO A 4 -1.56 -25.79 -48.55
N LEU A 5 -1.51 -26.60 -47.49
CA LEU A 5 -2.18 -26.35 -46.23
C LEU A 5 -1.33 -25.32 -45.46
N LEU A 6 -1.84 -24.10 -45.31
CA LEU A 6 -1.19 -23.06 -44.50
C LEU A 6 -1.52 -23.33 -43.02
N VAL A 7 -0.56 -23.85 -42.27
CA VAL A 7 -0.68 -23.99 -40.80
C VAL A 7 -0.30 -22.64 -40.17
N ILE A 8 -1.29 -21.92 -39.64
CA ILE A 8 -1.07 -20.71 -38.84
C ILE A 8 -0.67 -21.14 -37.42
N PHE A 9 0.60 -20.96 -37.09
CA PHE A 9 1.12 -21.16 -35.74
C PHE A 9 0.82 -19.89 -34.91
N LEU A 10 -0.27 -19.90 -34.15
CA LEU A 10 -0.55 -18.88 -33.14
C LEU A 10 0.43 -19.07 -31.98
N LEU A 11 1.54 -18.32 -32.01
CA LEU A 11 2.43 -18.16 -30.86
C LEU A 11 1.66 -17.39 -29.77
N LEU A 12 1.03 -18.12 -28.86
CA LEU A 12 0.54 -17.59 -27.59
C LEU A 12 1.76 -17.20 -26.75
N PHE A 13 2.26 -15.99 -26.93
CA PHE A 13 3.18 -15.37 -25.99
C PHE A 13 2.47 -15.29 -24.63
N HIS A 14 2.77 -16.25 -23.75
CA HIS A 14 2.44 -16.14 -22.34
C HIS A 14 3.30 -15.01 -21.78
N PHE A 15 2.77 -13.79 -21.84
CA PHE A 15 3.35 -12.70 -21.06
C PHE A 15 3.20 -13.08 -19.59
N SER A 16 4.30 -13.51 -19.00
CA SER A 16 4.36 -13.74 -17.57
C SER A 16 4.17 -12.38 -16.90
N SER A 17 2.99 -12.14 -16.32
CA SER A 17 2.81 -10.97 -15.47
C SER A 17 3.55 -11.23 -14.17
N PHE A 18 4.56 -10.41 -13.89
CA PHE A 18 5.17 -10.36 -12.56
C PHE A 18 4.37 -9.42 -11.66
N GLY A 19 4.75 -9.30 -10.40
CA GLY A 19 4.20 -8.29 -9.50
C GLY A 19 5.04 -7.03 -9.51
N ALA A 20 4.51 -5.98 -8.91
CA ALA A 20 5.27 -4.79 -8.54
C ALA A 20 5.28 -4.61 -7.02
N VAL A 21 6.27 -3.88 -6.53
CA VAL A 21 6.41 -3.53 -5.11
C VAL A 21 6.27 -2.02 -4.98
N ILE A 22 5.40 -1.56 -4.08
CA ILE A 22 5.25 -0.13 -3.79
C ILE A 22 5.84 0.12 -2.41
N LEU A 23 6.89 0.93 -2.34
CA LEU A 23 7.57 1.30 -1.10
C LEU A 23 6.93 2.57 -0.53
N GLN A 24 6.73 2.58 0.78
CA GLN A 24 6.11 3.68 1.51
C GLN A 24 7.09 4.21 2.57
N TYR A 25 7.50 5.46 2.38
CA TYR A 25 8.31 6.25 3.30
C TYR A 25 7.47 7.41 3.86
N HIS A 26 7.95 8.05 4.92
CA HIS A 26 7.42 9.35 5.36
C HIS A 26 8.58 10.35 5.44
N HIS A 27 9.43 10.20 6.46
CA HIS A 27 10.62 11.03 6.65
C HIS A 27 11.88 10.37 6.13
N VAL A 28 12.78 11.18 5.58
CA VAL A 28 14.19 10.85 5.35
C VAL A 28 15.04 11.76 6.24
N SER A 29 15.22 11.37 7.50
CA SER A 29 15.80 12.22 8.54
C SER A 29 16.41 11.40 9.69
N ASP A 30 17.46 11.96 10.30
CA ASP A 30 18.15 11.40 11.46
C ASP A 30 17.47 11.76 12.80
N THR A 31 16.62 12.79 12.81
CA THR A 31 16.14 13.42 14.05
C THR A 31 14.63 13.31 14.29
N SER A 32 13.85 12.90 13.28
CA SER A 32 12.41 12.66 13.40
C SER A 32 12.09 11.32 14.09
N PRO A 33 10.83 11.09 14.51
CA PRO A 33 10.45 9.86 15.20
C PRO A 33 10.80 8.61 14.40
N LYS A 34 11.51 7.67 15.03
CA LYS A 34 12.03 6.48 14.34
C LYS A 34 10.95 5.67 13.62
N SER A 35 9.76 5.57 14.20
CA SER A 35 8.64 4.78 13.65
C SER A 35 8.21 5.17 12.24
N THR A 36 8.45 6.41 11.81
CA THR A 36 8.10 6.95 10.50
C THR A 36 9.33 7.41 9.70
N SER A 37 10.53 7.14 10.19
CA SER A 37 11.77 7.68 9.61
C SER A 37 12.72 6.61 9.13
N ILE A 38 13.46 6.95 8.07
CA ILE A 38 14.70 6.31 7.64
C ILE A 38 15.78 7.39 7.63
N THR A 39 17.03 7.06 7.96
CA THR A 39 18.11 8.06 7.86
C THR A 39 18.46 8.31 6.39
N PRO A 40 18.95 9.51 6.00
CA PRO A 40 19.42 9.76 4.64
C PRO A 40 20.47 8.74 4.17
N LYS A 41 21.37 8.33 5.08
CA LYS A 41 22.38 7.29 4.80
C LYS A 41 21.75 5.93 4.49
N GLN A 42 20.76 5.49 5.27
CA GLN A 42 20.09 4.21 5.03
C GLN A 42 19.19 4.27 3.79
N PHE A 43 18.58 5.41 3.51
CA PHE A 43 17.83 5.64 2.28
C PHE A 43 18.73 5.54 1.03
N ALA A 44 19.93 6.14 1.06
CA ALA A 44 20.91 5.99 -0.02
C ALA A 44 21.30 4.52 -0.26
N VAL A 45 21.42 3.71 0.81
CA VAL A 45 21.64 2.25 0.69
C VAL A 45 20.47 1.57 -0.03
N HIS A 46 19.22 1.98 0.22
CA HIS A 46 18.06 1.44 -0.49
C HIS A 46 18.12 1.75 -1.98
N LEU A 47 18.40 3.00 -2.36
CA LEU A 47 18.44 3.40 -3.77
C LEU A 47 19.57 2.69 -4.52
N LYS A 48 20.76 2.63 -3.92
CA LYS A 48 21.90 1.89 -4.46
C LYS A 48 21.56 0.41 -4.67
N TYR A 49 20.88 -0.21 -3.71
CA TYR A 49 20.46 -1.61 -3.85
C TYR A 49 19.48 -1.82 -5.00
N LEU A 50 18.52 -0.91 -5.20
CA LEU A 50 17.60 -0.96 -6.34
C LEU A 50 18.37 -0.93 -7.67
N GLN A 51 19.35 -0.03 -7.79
CA GLN A 51 20.20 0.09 -8.97
C GLN A 51 21.06 -1.16 -9.20
N GLU A 52 21.85 -1.58 -8.20
CA GLU A 52 22.78 -2.71 -8.30
C GLU A 52 22.08 -4.05 -8.59
N ASN A 53 20.81 -4.18 -8.19
CA ASN A 53 20.01 -5.39 -8.41
C ASN A 53 19.03 -5.27 -9.59
N SER A 54 19.19 -4.23 -10.43
CA SER A 54 18.43 -4.02 -11.67
C SER A 54 16.91 -3.94 -11.46
N PHE A 55 16.47 -3.25 -10.41
CA PHE A 55 15.07 -2.91 -10.23
C PHE A 55 14.64 -1.80 -11.20
N ASN A 56 13.43 -1.94 -11.73
CA ASN A 56 12.81 -0.96 -12.61
C ASN A 56 11.98 -0.03 -11.73
N VAL A 57 12.57 1.08 -11.28
CA VAL A 57 11.84 2.11 -10.54
C VAL A 57 11.04 2.93 -11.53
N VAL A 58 9.71 2.92 -11.40
CA VAL A 58 8.77 3.54 -12.35
C VAL A 58 7.81 4.47 -11.62
N PRO A 59 7.20 5.45 -12.32
CA PRO A 59 6.16 6.27 -11.72
C PRO A 59 5.01 5.38 -11.24
N LEU A 60 4.43 5.70 -10.08
CA LEU A 60 3.33 4.92 -9.52
C LEU A 60 2.17 4.74 -10.51
N SER A 61 1.90 5.78 -11.31
CA SER A 61 0.86 5.77 -12.34
C SER A 61 1.06 4.67 -13.39
N GLN A 62 2.30 4.30 -13.72
CA GLN A 62 2.56 3.20 -14.65
C GLN A 62 2.10 1.85 -14.08
N ILE A 63 2.36 1.58 -12.81
CA ILE A 63 1.91 0.35 -12.14
C ILE A 63 0.38 0.31 -12.12
N ILE A 64 -0.26 1.40 -11.70
CA ILE A 64 -1.72 1.47 -11.59
C ILE A 64 -2.40 1.37 -12.96
N ASN A 65 -1.88 2.05 -13.98
CA ASN A 65 -2.40 1.95 -15.35
C ASN A 65 -2.29 0.53 -15.89
N ASN A 66 -1.17 -0.17 -15.63
CA ASN A 66 -1.02 -1.56 -16.03
C ASN A 66 -2.03 -2.47 -15.33
N ILE A 67 -2.24 -2.32 -14.03
CA ILE A 67 -3.26 -3.09 -13.29
C ILE A 67 -4.67 -2.81 -13.85
N LYS A 68 -5.04 -1.53 -14.03
CA LYS A 68 -6.36 -1.13 -14.56
C LYS A 68 -6.61 -1.70 -15.96
N ASN A 69 -5.60 -1.67 -16.82
CA ASN A 69 -5.70 -2.09 -18.21
C ASN A 69 -5.33 -3.57 -18.44
N GLN A 70 -5.14 -4.32 -17.35
CA GLN A 70 -4.73 -5.73 -17.38
C GLN A 70 -3.48 -5.97 -18.25
N GLN A 71 -2.55 -5.01 -18.22
CA GLN A 71 -1.28 -5.09 -18.93
C GLN A 71 -0.20 -5.70 -18.04
N PRO A 72 0.63 -6.61 -18.56
CA PRO A 72 1.68 -7.26 -17.77
C PRO A 72 2.59 -6.26 -17.04
N LEU A 73 2.93 -6.57 -15.79
CA LEU A 73 3.97 -5.86 -15.05
C LEU A 73 5.32 -6.57 -15.29
N LYS A 74 6.36 -5.78 -15.60
CA LYS A 74 7.73 -6.27 -15.75
C LYS A 74 8.24 -6.79 -14.41
N ASP A 75 9.11 -7.79 -14.43
CA ASP A 75 9.75 -8.23 -13.20
C ASP A 75 10.58 -7.12 -12.54
N LYS A 76 10.73 -7.19 -11.21
CA LYS A 76 11.45 -6.20 -10.39
C LYS A 76 10.93 -4.77 -10.58
N THR A 77 9.64 -4.58 -10.84
CA THR A 77 9.02 -3.24 -10.91
C THR A 77 8.79 -2.68 -9.52
N VAL A 78 9.21 -1.44 -9.28
CA VAL A 78 9.11 -0.77 -7.98
C VAL A 78 8.58 0.64 -8.15
N ALA A 79 7.73 1.11 -7.24
CA ALA A 79 7.42 2.52 -7.08
C ALA A 79 7.80 3.01 -5.68
N ILE A 80 8.22 4.28 -5.59
CA ILE A 80 8.59 4.95 -4.35
C ILE A 80 7.52 5.98 -4.01
N THR A 81 7.00 5.91 -2.79
CA THR A 81 5.96 6.84 -2.30
C THR A 81 6.35 7.41 -0.95
N PHE A 82 6.00 8.68 -0.72
CA PHE A 82 6.17 9.41 0.53
C PHE A 82 4.81 9.91 1.01
N ASP A 83 4.49 9.70 2.27
CA ASP A 83 3.28 10.22 2.90
C ASP A 83 3.60 11.53 3.66
N ASP A 84 2.57 12.32 3.96
CA ASP A 84 2.56 13.57 4.76
C ASP A 84 3.27 14.81 4.19
N ALA A 85 4.08 14.69 3.14
CA ALA A 85 4.75 15.82 2.48
C ALA A 85 5.75 16.58 3.37
N TYR A 86 6.54 15.85 4.17
CA TYR A 86 7.59 16.47 4.99
C TYR A 86 8.67 17.17 4.16
N ILE A 87 9.21 18.26 4.70
CA ILE A 87 10.24 19.08 4.04
C ILE A 87 11.55 18.30 3.81
N ASP A 88 11.83 17.27 4.62
CA ASP A 88 12.99 16.40 4.45
C ASP A 88 12.91 15.52 3.19
N VAL A 89 11.72 15.30 2.63
CA VAL A 89 11.58 14.66 1.31
C VAL A 89 12.26 15.51 0.23
N LEU A 90 12.08 16.83 0.26
CA LEU A 90 12.74 17.74 -0.68
C LEU A 90 14.23 17.93 -0.37
N THR A 91 14.58 18.10 0.90
CA THR A 91 15.96 18.50 1.28
C THR A 91 16.93 17.34 1.43
N GLN A 92 16.44 16.12 1.71
CA GLN A 92 17.27 14.93 1.92
C GLN A 92 16.99 13.84 0.90
N ALA A 93 15.72 13.53 0.60
CA ALA A 93 15.38 12.41 -0.28
C ALA A 93 15.55 12.74 -1.77
N LYS A 94 15.04 13.90 -2.22
CA LYS A 94 15.04 14.29 -3.64
C LYS A 94 16.44 14.32 -4.26
N PRO A 95 17.48 14.93 -3.65
CA PRO A 95 18.82 14.93 -4.26
C PRO A 95 19.34 13.51 -4.51
N LEU A 96 19.09 12.60 -3.57
CA LEU A 96 19.46 11.19 -3.71
C LEU A 96 18.63 10.48 -4.80
N LEU A 97 17.34 10.79 -4.95
CA LEU A 97 16.49 10.21 -6.01
C LEU A 97 16.89 10.71 -7.40
N ASP A 98 17.25 12.00 -7.52
CA ASP A 98 17.68 12.63 -8.77
C ASP A 98 18.96 11.99 -9.31
N GLU A 99 19.91 11.58 -8.45
CA GLU A 99 21.14 10.85 -8.85
C GLU A 99 20.84 9.56 -9.65
N TYR A 100 19.72 8.90 -9.36
CA TYR A 100 19.30 7.67 -10.04
C TYR A 100 18.18 7.90 -11.08
N ASN A 101 17.71 9.15 -11.25
CA ASN A 101 16.51 9.49 -12.01
C ASN A 101 15.27 8.68 -11.59
N TYR A 102 15.10 8.49 -10.28
CA TYR A 102 14.01 7.68 -9.74
C TYR A 102 12.74 8.51 -9.52
N PRO A 103 11.62 8.18 -10.19
CA PRO A 103 10.35 8.84 -9.97
C PRO A 103 9.76 8.47 -8.61
N PHE A 104 8.98 9.39 -8.05
CA PHE A 104 8.31 9.18 -6.77
C PHE A 104 6.96 9.90 -6.70
N THR A 105 6.19 9.55 -5.68
CA THR A 105 4.88 10.12 -5.38
C THR A 105 4.89 10.71 -3.97
N ILE A 106 4.27 11.86 -3.77
CA ILE A 106 4.01 12.46 -2.46
C ILE A 106 2.50 12.52 -2.24
N TYR A 107 2.03 11.93 -1.14
CA TYR A 107 0.66 12.08 -0.65
C TYR A 107 0.61 13.25 0.33
N VAL A 108 -0.35 14.17 0.16
CA VAL A 108 -0.43 15.43 0.90
C VAL A 108 -1.75 15.61 1.64
N ASN A 109 -1.71 16.35 2.74
CA ASN A 109 -2.88 16.77 3.52
C ASN A 109 -3.13 18.27 3.38
N PRO A 110 -4.04 18.72 2.50
CA PRO A 110 -4.17 20.14 2.19
C PRO A 110 -4.40 21.08 3.38
N SER A 111 -5.14 20.66 4.41
CA SER A 111 -5.33 21.47 5.64
C SER A 111 -4.01 21.67 6.39
N ILE A 112 -3.18 20.62 6.50
CA ILE A 112 -1.86 20.70 7.14
C ILE A 112 -0.93 21.60 6.35
N ILE A 113 -0.88 21.45 5.03
CA ILE A 113 -0.04 22.31 4.16
C ILE A 113 -0.48 23.76 4.27
N ASN A 114 -1.78 24.06 4.13
CA ASN A 114 -2.31 25.42 4.23
C ASN A 114 -1.95 26.12 5.56
N ARG A 115 -2.01 25.40 6.69
CA ARG A 115 -1.66 25.95 8.01
C ARG A 115 -0.17 26.26 8.18
N ASN A 116 0.70 25.72 7.31
CA ASN A 116 2.15 25.87 7.40
C ASN A 116 2.79 26.53 6.17
N ASP A 117 2.03 26.79 5.10
CA ASP A 117 2.52 27.26 3.79
C ASP A 117 3.37 28.55 3.87
N SER A 118 3.01 29.47 4.77
CA SER A 118 3.71 30.74 4.97
C SER A 118 4.78 30.72 6.07
N LYS A 119 4.97 29.58 6.76
CA LYS A 119 5.94 29.46 7.86
C LYS A 119 7.32 29.12 7.30
N LYS A 120 8.32 29.95 7.63
CA LYS A 120 9.72 29.73 7.20
C LYS A 120 10.31 28.43 7.73
N ASP A 121 9.99 28.07 8.98
CA ASP A 121 10.50 26.88 9.66
C ASP A 121 9.49 25.72 9.63
N SER A 122 8.68 25.63 8.57
CA SER A 122 7.72 24.54 8.40
C SER A 122 8.44 23.19 8.25
N HIS A 123 7.94 22.17 8.96
CA HIS A 123 8.35 20.78 8.76
C HIS A 123 7.68 20.12 7.54
N TYR A 124 6.79 20.84 6.85
CA TYR A 124 6.06 20.39 5.67
C TYR A 124 6.44 21.23 4.44
N LEU A 125 6.36 20.61 3.27
CA LEU A 125 6.50 21.30 1.99
C LEU A 125 5.42 22.37 1.83
N SER A 126 5.79 23.52 1.25
CA SER A 126 4.83 24.54 0.83
C SER A 126 4.16 24.16 -0.50
N TRP A 127 3.04 24.81 -0.84
CA TRP A 127 2.40 24.61 -2.14
C TRP A 127 3.29 25.02 -3.31
N ALA A 128 4.11 26.06 -3.14
CA ALA A 128 5.07 26.45 -4.17
C ALA A 128 6.12 25.34 -4.42
N GLN A 129 6.60 24.70 -3.35
CA GLN A 129 7.53 23.56 -3.45
C GLN A 129 6.85 22.33 -4.06
N LEU A 130 5.63 21.99 -3.63
CA LEU A 130 4.85 20.89 -4.17
C LEU A 130 4.53 21.08 -5.66
N LYS A 131 4.21 22.31 -6.07
CA LYS A 131 3.99 22.64 -7.48
C LYS A 131 5.28 22.47 -8.28
N ALA A 132 6.41 22.97 -7.80
CA ALA A 132 7.70 22.82 -8.50
C ALA A 132 8.08 21.33 -8.68
N LEU A 133 7.93 20.52 -7.62
CA LEU A 133 8.09 19.06 -7.70
C LEU A 133 7.12 18.45 -8.72
N GLY A 134 5.87 18.89 -8.70
CA GLY A 134 4.84 18.45 -9.65
C GLY A 134 5.17 18.77 -11.11
N ASP A 135 5.71 19.96 -11.37
CA ASP A 135 6.16 20.40 -12.70
C ASP A 135 7.37 19.59 -13.19
N GLU A 136 8.18 19.03 -12.28
CA GLU A 136 9.27 18.09 -12.56
C GLU A 136 8.81 16.64 -12.76
N GLY A 137 7.50 16.36 -12.65
CA GLY A 137 6.91 15.04 -12.87
C GLY A 137 6.72 14.19 -11.60
N VAL A 138 6.96 14.75 -10.41
CA VAL A 138 6.57 14.10 -9.15
C VAL A 138 5.04 14.06 -9.07
N ILE A 139 4.49 12.89 -8.73
CA ILE A 139 3.04 12.76 -8.54
C ILE A 139 2.68 13.35 -7.17
N ILE A 140 1.78 14.34 -7.14
CA ILE A 140 1.21 14.90 -5.92
C ILE A 140 -0.22 14.36 -5.77
N ALA A 141 -0.49 13.64 -4.69
CA ALA A 141 -1.71 12.86 -4.51
C ALA A 141 -2.34 13.07 -3.12
N ASN A 142 -3.54 12.54 -2.93
CA ASN A 142 -4.41 12.85 -1.80
C ASN A 142 -4.12 11.97 -0.58
N HIS A 143 -3.87 12.57 0.58
CA HIS A 143 -3.74 11.84 1.86
C HIS A 143 -4.90 12.14 2.82
N GLY A 144 -6.05 12.57 2.31
CA GLY A 144 -7.13 13.13 3.12
C GLY A 144 -6.91 14.61 3.45
N PHE A 145 -7.93 15.28 3.99
CA PHE A 145 -7.87 16.73 4.19
C PHE A 145 -7.00 17.14 5.39
N GLU A 146 -7.20 16.50 6.56
CA GLU A 146 -6.54 16.87 7.83
C GLU A 146 -5.70 15.74 8.45
N HIS A 147 -5.54 14.61 7.76
CA HIS A 147 -4.92 13.38 8.28
C HIS A 147 -5.79 12.65 9.34
N ASP A 148 -7.11 12.79 9.24
CA ASP A 148 -8.06 12.03 10.05
C ASP A 148 -8.19 10.58 9.57
N SER A 149 -8.43 9.65 10.49
CA SER A 149 -8.71 8.27 10.11
C SER A 149 -10.04 8.16 9.38
N LEU A 150 -10.04 7.43 8.26
CA LEU A 150 -11.21 7.18 7.42
C LEU A 150 -12.00 5.95 7.86
N THR A 151 -11.89 5.56 9.12
CA THR A 151 -12.72 4.50 9.73
C THR A 151 -13.38 4.93 11.03
N ARG A 152 -12.94 6.05 11.60
CA ARG A 152 -13.35 6.51 12.93
C ARG A 152 -14.54 7.44 12.81
N ILE A 153 -15.71 6.93 13.18
CA ILE A 153 -16.93 7.72 13.24
C ILE A 153 -16.87 8.59 14.50
N ILE A 154 -16.96 9.90 14.33
CA ILE A 154 -17.01 10.87 15.43
C ILE A 154 -18.33 10.69 16.18
N ASP A 155 -18.29 10.81 17.51
CA ASP A 155 -19.46 10.69 18.37
C ASP A 155 -20.65 11.55 17.88
N ASN A 156 -21.84 10.96 17.89
CA ASN A 156 -23.13 11.55 17.44
C ASN A 156 -23.38 11.61 15.92
N LEU A 157 -22.50 11.08 15.06
CA LEU A 157 -22.81 10.92 13.63
C LEU A 157 -23.31 9.50 13.34
N SER A 158 -24.34 9.41 12.48
CA SER A 158 -24.65 8.14 11.81
C SER A 158 -23.54 7.81 10.80
N GLN A 159 -23.43 6.54 10.42
CA GLN A 159 -22.49 6.09 9.38
C GLN A 159 -22.68 6.87 8.06
N GLN A 160 -23.91 7.20 7.69
CA GLN A 160 -24.22 7.98 6.50
C GLN A 160 -23.72 9.43 6.63
N GLN A 161 -24.03 10.10 7.75
CA GLN A 161 -23.60 11.49 7.98
C GLN A 161 -22.07 11.60 8.02
N TRP A 162 -21.41 10.62 8.65
CA TRP A 162 -19.96 10.53 8.63
C TRP A 162 -19.42 10.35 7.21
N LEU A 163 -19.99 9.45 6.40
CA LEU A 163 -19.52 9.23 5.03
C LEU A 163 -19.75 10.46 4.14
N GLU A 164 -20.86 11.17 4.30
CA GLU A 164 -21.14 12.45 3.61
C GLU A 164 -20.11 13.52 3.99
N HIS A 165 -19.76 13.59 5.28
CA HIS A 165 -18.73 14.50 5.78
C HIS A 165 -17.34 14.15 5.18
N GLN A 166 -16.95 12.88 5.23
CA GLN A 166 -15.68 12.41 4.63
C GLN A 166 -15.66 12.65 3.11
N THR A 167 -16.77 12.42 2.41
CA THR A 167 -16.91 12.71 0.98
C THR A 167 -16.57 14.17 0.68
N THR A 168 -17.15 15.09 1.46
CA THR A 168 -16.91 16.53 1.30
C THR A 168 -15.43 16.86 1.50
N LEU A 169 -14.80 16.31 2.53
CA LEU A 169 -13.39 16.56 2.83
C LEU A 169 -12.44 15.97 1.78
N LEU A 170 -12.68 14.75 1.32
CA LEU A 170 -11.85 14.06 0.34
C LEU A 170 -11.89 14.74 -1.03
N LEU A 171 -13.09 15.12 -1.49
CA LEU A 171 -13.25 15.85 -2.75
C LEU A 171 -12.70 17.28 -2.66
N LYS A 172 -12.85 17.94 -1.51
CA LYS A 172 -12.20 19.23 -1.25
C LYS A 172 -10.69 19.12 -1.29
N ALA A 173 -10.12 18.08 -0.69
CA ALA A 173 -8.67 17.84 -0.73
C ALA A 173 -8.17 17.66 -2.17
N GLU A 174 -8.86 16.84 -2.96
CA GLU A 174 -8.52 16.63 -4.39
C GLU A 174 -8.61 17.93 -5.19
N THR A 175 -9.66 18.74 -4.95
CA THR A 175 -9.86 20.03 -5.62
C THR A 175 -8.71 20.99 -5.32
N ILE A 176 -8.29 21.09 -4.06
CA ILE A 176 -7.17 21.95 -3.67
C ILE A 176 -5.86 21.47 -4.30
N ILE A 177 -5.60 20.17 -4.33
CA ILE A 177 -4.41 19.62 -4.98
C ILE A 177 -4.39 20.01 -6.46
N LYS A 178 -5.52 19.88 -7.16
CA LYS A 178 -5.67 20.30 -8.55
C LYS A 178 -5.42 21.80 -8.75
N GLU A 179 -6.00 22.64 -7.92
CA GLU A 179 -5.82 24.09 -8.00
C GLU A 179 -4.37 24.53 -7.73
N LYS A 180 -3.70 23.88 -6.78
CA LYS A 180 -2.35 24.25 -6.34
C LYS A 180 -1.23 23.67 -7.19
N THR A 181 -1.44 22.50 -7.77
CA THR A 181 -0.39 21.74 -8.49
C THR A 181 -0.72 21.46 -9.95
N GLY A 182 -1.97 21.65 -10.36
CA GLY A 182 -2.46 21.24 -11.69
C GLY A 182 -2.74 19.74 -11.82
N GLN A 183 -2.48 18.94 -10.77
CA GLN A 183 -2.63 17.47 -10.80
C GLN A 183 -3.92 17.01 -10.12
N SER A 184 -4.55 15.95 -10.66
CA SER A 184 -5.67 15.26 -10.02
C SER A 184 -5.65 13.80 -10.47
N TRP A 185 -4.97 12.98 -9.68
CA TRP A 185 -4.75 11.56 -9.99
C TRP A 185 -5.88 10.67 -9.46
N HIS A 186 -6.73 11.18 -8.57
CA HIS A 186 -7.66 10.38 -7.77
C HIS A 186 -6.97 9.22 -7.05
N TYR A 187 -5.75 9.45 -6.55
CA TYR A 187 -5.00 8.51 -5.72
C TYR A 187 -5.14 8.94 -4.27
N LEU A 188 -5.70 8.08 -3.43
CA LEU A 188 -5.92 8.31 -2.01
C LEU A 188 -5.09 7.34 -1.17
N ALA A 189 -4.07 7.85 -0.48
CA ALA A 189 -3.47 7.10 0.61
C ALA A 189 -4.33 7.25 1.86
N TYR A 190 -4.78 6.15 2.46
CA TYR A 190 -5.55 6.18 3.71
C TYR A 190 -4.65 6.62 4.87
N PRO A 191 -4.98 7.69 5.62
CA PRO A 191 -4.28 8.03 6.86
C PRO A 191 -4.19 6.82 7.78
N TYR A 192 -3.01 6.60 8.36
CA TYR A 192 -2.68 5.45 9.22
C TYR A 192 -2.85 4.07 8.55
N GLY A 193 -3.12 4.02 7.23
CA GLY A 193 -3.50 2.81 6.51
C GLY A 193 -4.87 2.25 6.93
N GLU A 194 -5.68 3.00 7.68
CA GLU A 194 -6.98 2.56 8.20
C GLU A 194 -8.08 2.73 7.14
N TYR A 195 -8.76 1.62 6.80
CA TYR A 195 -9.88 1.61 5.84
C TYR A 195 -10.94 0.56 6.24
N ASN A 196 -12.18 0.73 5.81
CA ASN A 196 -13.28 -0.22 6.00
C ASN A 196 -14.06 -0.44 4.68
N PRO A 197 -14.98 -1.42 4.61
CA PRO A 197 -15.75 -1.67 3.39
C PRO A 197 -16.53 -0.46 2.87
N GLU A 198 -17.00 0.42 3.76
CA GLU A 198 -17.71 1.64 3.43
C GLU A 198 -16.84 2.60 2.62
N ILE A 199 -15.65 2.95 3.13
CA ILE A 199 -14.75 3.86 2.41
C ILE A 199 -14.16 3.20 1.16
N GLN A 200 -13.98 1.88 1.14
CA GLN A 200 -13.58 1.15 -0.08
C GLN A 200 -14.65 1.26 -1.17
N SER A 201 -15.93 1.14 -0.80
CA SER A 201 -17.05 1.33 -1.72
C SER A 201 -17.07 2.76 -2.25
N TRP A 202 -16.90 3.74 -1.37
CA TRP A 202 -16.78 5.15 -1.77
C TRP A 202 -15.62 5.40 -2.74
N VAL A 203 -14.44 4.84 -2.48
CA VAL A 203 -13.26 4.97 -3.36
C VAL A 203 -13.58 4.44 -4.75
N LYS A 204 -14.22 3.27 -4.84
CA LYS A 204 -14.64 2.68 -6.11
C LYS A 204 -15.67 3.55 -6.84
N GLU A 205 -16.71 3.99 -6.15
CA GLU A 205 -17.81 4.78 -6.72
C GLU A 205 -17.35 6.15 -7.23
N ASN A 206 -16.36 6.75 -6.58
CA ASN A 206 -15.79 8.04 -6.97
C ASN A 206 -14.59 7.91 -7.92
N SER A 207 -14.31 6.70 -8.44
CA SER A 207 -13.19 6.43 -9.36
C SER A 207 -11.80 6.76 -8.79
N PHE A 208 -11.65 6.67 -7.47
CA PHE A 208 -10.37 6.74 -6.79
C PHE A 208 -9.66 5.39 -6.75
N ILE A 209 -8.35 5.44 -6.50
CA ILE A 209 -7.52 4.29 -6.16
C ILE A 209 -7.06 4.48 -4.71
N GLY A 210 -7.33 3.49 -3.87
CA GLY A 210 -7.02 3.52 -2.44
C GLY A 210 -5.71 2.80 -2.15
N PHE A 211 -4.82 3.44 -1.39
CA PHE A 211 -3.51 2.91 -0.99
C PHE A 211 -3.45 2.81 0.54
N SER A 212 -3.21 1.60 1.05
CA SER A 212 -3.05 1.37 2.49
C SER A 212 -1.57 1.04 2.81
N GLN A 213 -1.30 0.70 4.07
CA GLN A 213 0.04 0.47 4.63
C GLN A 213 0.25 -1.02 5.02
N GLN A 214 -0.58 -1.92 4.49
CA GLN A 214 -0.40 -3.36 4.63
C GLN A 214 0.61 -3.89 3.60
N SER A 215 1.46 -4.80 4.06
CA SER A 215 2.58 -5.33 3.29
C SER A 215 2.12 -6.33 2.22
N GLY A 216 2.58 -6.18 0.98
CA GLY A 216 2.29 -7.12 -0.10
C GLY A 216 2.71 -6.56 -1.46
N ALA A 217 3.18 -7.44 -2.35
CA ALA A 217 3.34 -7.08 -3.75
C ALA A 217 1.97 -6.99 -4.42
N VAL A 218 1.90 -6.15 -5.45
CA VAL A 218 0.68 -5.89 -6.21
C VAL A 218 0.77 -6.51 -7.60
N GLY A 219 -0.35 -7.01 -8.10
CA GLY A 219 -0.46 -7.67 -9.39
C GLY A 219 -1.77 -7.29 -10.08
N LEU A 220 -2.06 -7.93 -11.22
CA LEU A 220 -3.22 -7.60 -12.04
C LEU A 220 -4.57 -7.84 -11.35
N SER A 221 -4.60 -8.73 -10.35
CA SER A 221 -5.77 -9.03 -9.52
C SER A 221 -5.84 -8.20 -8.23
N SER A 222 -4.93 -7.25 -8.02
CA SER A 222 -4.94 -6.41 -6.81
C SER A 222 -6.20 -5.54 -6.75
N ASP A 223 -6.82 -5.53 -5.57
CA ASP A 223 -7.96 -4.65 -5.29
C ASP A 223 -7.51 -3.18 -5.29
N LEU A 224 -8.00 -2.42 -6.28
CA LEU A 224 -7.70 -1.01 -6.46
C LEU A 224 -8.24 -0.11 -5.34
N THR A 225 -9.11 -0.62 -4.48
CA THR A 225 -9.58 0.14 -3.31
C THR A 225 -8.68 -0.04 -2.10
N SER A 226 -7.70 -0.96 -2.14
CA SER A 226 -6.81 -1.23 -0.99
C SER A 226 -5.42 -1.69 -1.43
N ILE A 227 -4.82 -1.00 -2.40
CA ILE A 227 -3.48 -1.24 -2.92
C ILE A 227 -2.47 -1.28 -1.76
N SER A 228 -1.76 -2.40 -1.65
CA SER A 228 -0.77 -2.66 -0.62
C SER A 228 0.51 -1.89 -0.88
N ARG A 229 1.14 -1.41 0.20
CA ARG A 229 2.45 -0.77 0.17
C ARG A 229 3.30 -1.31 1.31
N PHE A 230 4.61 -1.41 1.11
CA PHE A 230 5.53 -1.83 2.15
C PHE A 230 6.09 -0.61 2.89
N PRO A 231 5.75 -0.42 4.18
CA PRO A 231 6.41 0.60 5.01
C PRO A 231 7.89 0.25 5.16
N VAL A 232 8.75 1.24 5.03
CA VAL A 232 10.23 1.09 5.06
C VAL A 232 10.90 2.10 5.99
N SER A 233 10.21 2.44 7.09
CA SER A 233 10.75 3.16 8.25
C SER A 233 11.36 2.21 9.29
N MET A 234 12.14 2.77 10.23
CA MET A 234 12.71 1.99 11.33
C MET A 234 11.63 1.32 12.19
N PRO A 235 11.86 0.08 12.67
CA PRO A 235 13.08 -0.73 12.52
C PRO A 235 13.11 -1.61 11.26
N TYR A 236 12.19 -1.39 10.31
CA TYR A 236 11.98 -2.22 9.12
C TYR A 236 12.69 -1.69 7.86
N ASP A 237 13.63 -0.77 8.05
CA ASP A 237 14.46 -0.09 7.05
C ASP A 237 15.80 -0.80 6.78
N LYS A 238 16.02 -1.99 7.35
CA LYS A 238 17.24 -2.77 7.10
C LYS A 238 17.23 -3.37 5.71
N ILE A 239 18.41 -3.49 5.10
CA ILE A 239 18.58 -4.03 3.75
C ILE A 239 18.06 -5.47 3.59
N SER A 240 18.19 -6.31 4.62
CA SER A 240 17.64 -7.67 4.60
C SER A 240 16.12 -7.66 4.47
N ALA A 241 15.44 -6.83 5.27
CA ALA A 241 14.01 -6.66 5.20
C ALA A 241 13.57 -6.04 3.85
N LEU A 242 14.32 -5.05 3.33
CA LEU A 242 14.04 -4.48 2.01
C LEU A 242 14.16 -5.53 0.90
N ARG A 243 15.24 -6.32 0.88
CA ARG A 243 15.45 -7.39 -0.10
C ARG A 243 14.28 -8.36 -0.11
N ASP A 244 13.84 -8.78 1.07
CA ASP A 244 12.73 -9.71 1.19
C ASP A 244 11.49 -9.05 0.54
N LYS A 245 11.09 -7.84 0.98
CA LYS A 245 9.95 -7.09 0.42
C LYS A 245 10.00 -6.97 -1.11
N LEU A 246 11.17 -6.62 -1.65
CA LEU A 246 11.39 -6.43 -3.09
C LEU A 246 11.30 -7.73 -3.92
N ASN A 247 11.59 -8.89 -3.31
CA ASN A 247 11.47 -10.19 -3.97
C ASN A 247 10.09 -10.83 -3.83
N SER A 248 9.16 -10.17 -3.14
CA SER A 248 7.80 -10.66 -2.98
C SER A 248 7.04 -10.77 -4.32
N LEU A 249 6.04 -11.65 -4.32
CA LEU A 249 5.10 -11.89 -5.41
C LEU A 249 3.68 -11.59 -4.92
N PRO A 250 2.80 -11.09 -5.80
CA PRO A 250 1.41 -10.81 -5.43
C PRO A 250 0.71 -12.11 -5.08
N PHE A 251 0.12 -12.17 -3.89
CA PHE A 251 -0.55 -13.38 -3.43
C PHE A 251 -2.05 -13.20 -3.56
N ASN A 252 -2.64 -13.86 -4.55
CA ASN A 252 -4.04 -13.66 -4.89
C ASN A 252 -4.93 -14.39 -3.87
N ILE A 253 -5.33 -13.63 -2.85
CA ILE A 253 -6.16 -14.07 -1.72
C ILE A 253 -7.36 -13.13 -1.59
N THR A 254 -8.54 -13.73 -1.46
CA THR A 254 -9.81 -13.01 -1.29
C THR A 254 -10.52 -13.40 0.01
N LEU A 255 -11.26 -12.44 0.54
CA LEU A 255 -12.10 -12.56 1.74
C LEU A 255 -13.52 -12.12 1.37
N GLN A 256 -14.54 -12.75 1.94
CA GLN A 256 -15.94 -12.46 1.62
C GLN A 256 -16.77 -12.21 2.88
N GLY A 257 -17.80 -11.37 2.76
CA GLY A 257 -18.72 -11.04 3.85
C GLY A 257 -18.00 -10.50 5.09
N GLU A 258 -18.36 -11.03 6.26
CA GLU A 258 -17.75 -10.65 7.54
C GLU A 258 -16.23 -10.83 7.60
N GLN A 259 -15.67 -11.74 6.79
CA GLN A 259 -14.23 -11.99 6.74
C GLN A 259 -13.46 -10.84 6.06
N ALA A 260 -14.14 -10.05 5.22
CA ALA A 260 -13.56 -8.92 4.52
C ALA A 260 -13.49 -7.66 5.39
N LYS A 261 -14.21 -7.62 6.52
CA LYS A 261 -14.18 -6.50 7.46
C LYS A 261 -12.76 -6.28 8.00
N THR A 262 -12.50 -5.04 8.37
CA THR A 262 -11.24 -4.61 8.98
C THR A 262 -11.43 -4.22 10.43
N ILE A 263 -12.63 -3.84 10.88
CA ILE A 263 -12.90 -3.44 12.25
C ILE A 263 -13.51 -4.63 13.00
N PHE A 264 -12.95 -4.95 14.17
CA PHE A 264 -13.45 -6.00 15.03
C PHE A 264 -13.54 -5.52 16.47
N GLU A 265 -14.61 -5.91 17.15
CA GLU A 265 -14.68 -5.83 18.61
C GLU A 265 -13.66 -6.76 19.27
N PHE A 266 -13.13 -6.33 20.40
CA PHE A 266 -12.17 -7.13 21.18
C PHE A 266 -12.77 -8.49 21.58
N LYS A 267 -11.96 -9.55 21.49
CA LYS A 267 -12.31 -10.96 21.79
C LYS A 267 -13.41 -11.59 20.92
N LYS A 268 -13.98 -10.89 19.92
CA LYS A 268 -15.05 -11.46 19.08
C LYS A 268 -14.53 -12.36 17.96
N ALA A 269 -13.51 -11.93 17.24
CA ALA A 269 -12.94 -12.74 16.16
C ALA A 269 -12.05 -13.85 16.72
N LYS A 270 -12.30 -15.10 16.32
CA LYS A 270 -11.52 -16.28 16.74
C LYS A 270 -10.83 -17.00 15.59
N SER A 271 -11.26 -16.73 14.37
CA SER A 271 -10.71 -17.33 13.17
C SER A 271 -11.03 -16.48 11.96
N ILE A 272 -10.23 -16.60 10.90
CA ILE A 272 -10.51 -16.00 9.59
C ILE A 272 -10.30 -17.04 8.49
N THR A 273 -11.20 -17.05 7.52
CA THR A 273 -11.16 -17.95 6.36
C THR A 273 -10.81 -17.20 5.10
N PHE A 274 -9.76 -17.64 4.43
CA PHE A 274 -9.22 -17.06 3.21
C PHE A 274 -9.51 -17.99 2.03
N ASN A 275 -9.80 -17.39 0.87
CA ASN A 275 -9.79 -18.10 -0.41
C ASN A 275 -8.53 -17.71 -1.17
N ILE A 276 -7.88 -18.69 -1.80
CA ILE A 276 -6.61 -18.53 -2.49
C ILE A 276 -6.74 -18.98 -3.93
N GLU A 277 -6.32 -18.11 -4.86
CA GLU A 277 -6.38 -18.40 -6.30
C GLU A 277 -5.01 -18.78 -6.85
N THR A 278 -3.94 -18.35 -6.19
CA THR A 278 -2.57 -18.79 -6.50
C THR A 278 -2.41 -20.28 -6.21
N ASP A 279 -1.70 -21.02 -7.06
CA ASP A 279 -1.42 -22.46 -6.93
C ASP A 279 0.07 -22.83 -7.00
N ASP A 280 0.94 -21.86 -7.31
CA ASP A 280 2.40 -22.03 -7.42
C ASP A 280 3.14 -22.07 -6.06
N PHE A 281 2.61 -22.83 -5.08
CA PHE A 281 3.26 -23.05 -3.79
C PHE A 281 2.80 -24.38 -3.16
N TYR A 282 3.64 -24.97 -2.31
CA TYR A 282 3.22 -26.12 -1.50
C TYR A 282 2.38 -25.64 -0.31
N LYS A 283 1.20 -26.24 -0.08
CA LYS A 283 0.34 -25.93 1.07
C LYS A 283 1.06 -25.98 2.42
N SER A 284 2.02 -26.92 2.58
CA SER A 284 2.86 -27.04 3.78
C SER A 284 3.81 -25.85 3.99
N GLY A 285 4.13 -25.12 2.91
CA GLY A 285 4.93 -23.90 2.92
C GLY A 285 4.13 -22.61 3.13
N LEU A 286 2.79 -22.68 3.20
CA LEU A 286 1.98 -21.52 3.58
C LEU A 286 2.09 -21.30 5.08
N HIS A 287 2.48 -20.09 5.48
CA HIS A 287 2.52 -19.68 6.87
C HIS A 287 1.83 -18.33 7.05
N CYS A 288 0.98 -18.21 8.06
CA CYS A 288 0.32 -16.97 8.43
C CYS A 288 0.74 -16.53 9.83
N TYR A 289 1.07 -15.26 9.98
CA TYR A 289 1.54 -14.64 11.22
C TYR A 289 0.64 -13.47 11.59
N ILE A 290 0.23 -13.41 12.86
CA ILE A 290 -0.56 -12.30 13.40
C ILE A 290 0.31 -11.44 14.31
N SER A 291 0.22 -10.12 14.18
CA SER A 291 0.86 -9.17 15.09
C SER A 291 0.56 -9.51 16.55
N GLY A 292 1.60 -9.74 17.35
CA GLY A 292 1.48 -10.08 18.78
C GLY A 292 1.19 -11.55 19.08
N LEU A 293 0.71 -12.34 18.12
CA LEU A 293 0.38 -13.76 18.32
C LEU A 293 1.34 -14.72 17.61
N GLY A 294 2.15 -14.23 16.66
CA GLY A 294 3.10 -15.04 15.91
C GLY A 294 2.41 -15.97 14.92
N LYS A 295 3.03 -17.13 14.64
CA LYS A 295 2.56 -18.09 13.64
C LYS A 295 1.24 -18.75 14.08
N GLN A 296 0.27 -18.80 13.17
CA GLN A 296 -1.04 -19.38 13.41
C GLN A 296 -1.17 -20.79 12.84
N LYS A 297 -2.09 -21.58 13.41
CA LYS A 297 -2.48 -22.88 12.86
C LYS A 297 -3.38 -22.66 11.64
N ILE A 298 -3.04 -23.33 10.54
CA ILE A 298 -3.80 -23.32 9.29
C ILE A 298 -4.55 -24.63 9.17
N ASP A 299 -5.85 -24.55 8.88
CA ASP A 299 -6.70 -25.68 8.55
C ASP A 299 -7.20 -25.55 7.11
N TRP A 300 -6.89 -26.52 6.27
CA TRP A 300 -7.21 -26.49 4.84
C TRP A 300 -8.57 -27.11 4.58
N GLN A 301 -9.41 -26.40 3.82
CA GLN A 301 -10.74 -26.82 3.40
C GLN A 301 -10.72 -27.03 1.89
N GLY A 302 -10.09 -28.13 1.46
CA GLY A 302 -9.82 -28.41 0.04
C GLY A 302 -8.55 -27.71 -0.48
N ASP A 303 -8.57 -27.31 -1.76
CA ASP A 303 -7.37 -26.81 -2.45
C ASP A 303 -7.18 -25.30 -2.39
N ARG A 304 -8.29 -24.56 -2.30
CA ARG A 304 -8.30 -23.10 -2.48
C ARG A 304 -8.85 -22.33 -1.30
N ARG A 305 -8.98 -22.98 -0.14
CA ARG A 305 -9.58 -22.37 1.04
C ARG A 305 -8.90 -22.87 2.29
N PHE A 306 -8.60 -21.95 3.20
CA PHE A 306 -8.04 -22.29 4.51
C PHE A 306 -8.55 -21.33 5.58
N THR A 307 -8.68 -21.86 6.79
CA THR A 307 -9.01 -21.08 7.98
C THR A 307 -7.78 -21.00 8.87
N ILE A 308 -7.49 -19.81 9.40
CA ILE A 308 -6.55 -19.66 10.51
C ILE A 308 -7.33 -19.51 11.80
N TYR A 309 -6.96 -20.28 12.81
CA TYR A 309 -7.52 -20.16 14.16
C TYR A 309 -6.53 -19.37 15.02
N PHE A 310 -7.04 -18.33 15.68
CA PHE A 310 -6.20 -17.45 16.47
C PHE A 310 -5.74 -18.18 17.74
N SER A 311 -4.44 -18.14 18.01
CA SER A 311 -3.84 -18.77 19.20
C SER A 311 -4.22 -18.07 20.51
N SER A 312 -4.69 -16.82 20.43
CA SER A 312 -5.15 -16.00 21.55
C SER A 312 -6.13 -14.93 21.03
N ASP A 313 -6.70 -14.13 21.93
CA ASP A 313 -7.41 -12.91 21.54
C ASP A 313 -6.50 -11.95 20.78
N LEU A 314 -7.02 -11.33 19.73
CA LEU A 314 -6.31 -10.28 18.99
C LEU A 314 -6.07 -9.09 19.92
N PRO A 315 -4.85 -8.52 19.98
CA PRO A 315 -4.58 -7.36 20.81
C PRO A 315 -5.35 -6.14 20.30
N ILE A 316 -5.76 -5.27 21.23
CA ILE A 316 -6.36 -3.96 20.92
C ILE A 316 -5.39 -3.16 20.05
N GLY A 317 -5.90 -2.47 19.02
CA GLY A 317 -5.08 -1.68 18.11
C GLY A 317 -5.04 -2.18 16.68
N ARG A 318 -4.03 -1.70 15.95
CA ARG A 318 -3.71 -2.12 14.58
C ARG A 318 -3.04 -3.49 14.59
N VAL A 319 -3.77 -4.51 14.16
CA VAL A 319 -3.30 -5.89 13.98
C VAL A 319 -3.15 -6.17 12.49
N ARG A 320 -2.21 -7.04 12.13
CA ARG A 320 -2.08 -7.50 10.75
C ARG A 320 -1.93 -9.00 10.74
N CYS A 321 -2.54 -9.65 9.76
CA CYS A 321 -2.25 -11.02 9.39
C CYS A 321 -1.42 -11.03 8.11
N ASN A 322 -0.19 -11.52 8.18
CA ASN A 322 0.69 -11.70 7.02
C ASN A 322 0.73 -13.18 6.66
N CYS A 323 0.31 -13.53 5.45
CA CYS A 323 0.42 -14.88 4.91
C CYS A 323 1.47 -14.91 3.81
N THR A 324 2.42 -15.84 3.90
CA THR A 324 3.51 -15.99 2.94
C THR A 324 3.70 -17.44 2.54
N ALA A 325 4.09 -17.67 1.28
CA ALA A 325 4.45 -18.99 0.77
C ALA A 325 5.58 -18.88 -0.27
N ALA A 326 6.55 -19.78 -0.23
CA ALA A 326 7.61 -19.82 -1.25
C ALA A 326 7.04 -20.26 -2.61
N SER A 327 7.49 -19.61 -3.68
CA SER A 327 7.09 -19.98 -5.05
C SER A 327 7.81 -21.25 -5.49
N ILE A 328 7.08 -22.17 -6.16
CA ILE A 328 7.67 -23.36 -6.78
C ILE A 328 8.40 -22.96 -8.06
N SER A 329 7.77 -22.14 -8.90
CA SER A 329 8.29 -21.75 -10.22
C SER A 329 9.38 -20.67 -10.18
N LYS A 330 9.49 -19.90 -9.09
CA LYS A 330 10.43 -18.78 -8.94
C LYS A 330 11.28 -18.93 -7.66
N PRO A 331 12.36 -19.73 -7.70
CA PRO A 331 13.24 -19.94 -6.57
C PRO A 331 13.75 -18.64 -5.95
N GLY A 332 13.78 -18.57 -4.62
CA GLY A 332 14.20 -17.37 -3.88
C GLY A 332 13.13 -16.27 -3.75
N ARG A 333 11.94 -16.48 -4.34
CA ARG A 333 10.80 -15.57 -4.21
C ARG A 333 9.67 -16.20 -3.43
N TYR A 334 8.83 -15.34 -2.87
CA TYR A 334 7.70 -15.77 -2.06
C TYR A 334 6.47 -14.91 -2.37
N TYR A 335 5.32 -15.53 -2.31
CA TYR A 335 4.02 -14.87 -2.28
C TYR A 335 3.83 -14.18 -0.93
N TRP A 336 3.31 -12.95 -0.92
CA TRP A 336 3.02 -12.22 0.31
C TRP A 336 1.66 -11.54 0.23
N TYR A 337 0.80 -11.84 1.20
CA TYR A 337 -0.47 -11.17 1.45
C TYR A 337 -0.49 -10.60 2.86
N SER A 338 -1.08 -9.42 3.03
CA SER A 338 -1.37 -8.87 4.36
C SER A 338 -2.80 -8.36 4.43
N LYS A 339 -3.47 -8.66 5.54
CA LYS A 339 -4.78 -8.08 5.88
C LYS A 339 -4.65 -7.31 7.20
N PRO A 340 -4.93 -5.99 7.21
CA PRO A 340 -5.01 -5.23 8.45
C PRO A 340 -6.37 -5.44 9.13
N TRP A 341 -6.34 -5.43 10.45
CA TRP A 341 -7.48 -5.44 11.34
C TRP A 341 -7.30 -4.36 12.42
N PHE A 342 -8.40 -3.74 12.82
CA PHE A 342 -8.46 -2.65 13.78
C PHE A 342 -9.35 -3.11 14.93
N ILE A 343 -8.69 -3.46 16.04
CA ILE A 343 -9.34 -4.08 17.18
C ILE A 343 -9.69 -2.98 18.18
N LEU A 344 -10.99 -2.79 18.42
CA LEU A 344 -11.52 -1.78 19.33
C LEU A 344 -11.16 -2.10 20.78
N LYS A 345 -11.31 -1.12 21.68
CA LYS A 345 -11.19 -1.34 23.13
C LYS A 345 -12.32 -2.24 23.64
N GLU A 346 -12.19 -2.72 24.88
CA GLU A 346 -13.25 -3.47 25.57
C GLU A 346 -14.58 -2.71 25.65
N SER A 347 -14.54 -1.38 25.72
CA SER A 347 -15.73 -0.52 25.71
C SER A 347 -16.42 -0.40 24.34
N GLY A 348 -15.78 -0.86 23.26
CA GLY A 348 -16.20 -0.59 21.88
C GLY A 348 -15.59 0.68 21.28
N ASP A 349 -14.87 1.48 22.05
CA ASP A 349 -14.27 2.72 21.56
C ASP A 349 -12.95 2.48 20.80
N TRP A 350 -12.54 3.47 20.02
CA TRP A 350 -11.26 3.44 19.32
C TRP A 350 -10.05 3.59 20.28
N TYR A 351 -8.97 2.86 19.97
CA TYR A 351 -7.64 3.05 20.55
C TYR A 351 -7.00 4.38 20.13
N HIS A 352 -6.05 4.92 20.89
CA HIS A 352 -5.35 6.15 20.48
C HIS A 352 -4.48 5.91 19.25
N LEU A 353 -4.40 6.91 18.36
CA LEU A 353 -3.68 6.82 17.08
C LEU A 353 -2.17 6.90 17.23
#